data_AF-A0A942DZ99-F1
#
_entry.id   AF-A0A942DZ99-F1
#
_cell.length_a   1.000
_cell.length_b   1.000
_cell.length_c   1.000
_cell.angle_alpha   90.00
_cell.angle_beta   90.00
_cell.angle_gamma   90.00
#
_symmetry.space_group_name_H-M   'P 1'
#
loop_
_entity.id
_entity.type
_entity.pdbx_description
1 polymer ?
#
loop_
_entity_poly.entity_id
_entity_poly.type
_entity_poly.pdbx_seq_one_letter_code
_entity_poly.pdbx_strand_id
1 'polypeptide(L)'
;MKEKIGFIGLGHMGAGMATNILKKGWPLAVLAHRSRDAIDRLVAAGASEAKSARELAEKSDIVVLCVTGSPQVEQAINGPDGLASAGKPLMIIDCSTSDPAVTVRLAPELAKRGIILIDAPLGRTPKEAVEGTLDVMVGASDDELERARPVLEAFAGRVIHTGPVGTGHTMKLLNNFLSMGYAALYSEALALGAKAGLTPKVFDSVIRGGRMDCGFYQTFFDYVVNRNPNAHRFALSNGLKDMTYLSSFANATGLANPLGAAVRNSFAAAVATGHGAEFVPTLSDFIAHANGVDLDQS
;
A
#
# COMPACT_ATOMS: atom_id res chain seq x y z
N MET A 1 -13.51 -27.70 -7.64
CA MET A 1 -13.37 -26.59 -8.61
C MET A 1 -12.83 -25.40 -7.83
N LYS A 2 -11.89 -24.61 -8.37
CA LYS A 2 -11.39 -23.42 -7.67
C LYS A 2 -12.52 -22.39 -7.50
N GLU A 3 -12.53 -21.66 -6.39
CA GLU A 3 -13.42 -20.50 -6.17
C GLU A 3 -13.21 -19.44 -7.27
N LYS A 4 -14.25 -18.67 -7.57
CA LYS A 4 -14.19 -17.59 -8.57
C LYS A 4 -13.70 -16.31 -7.91
N ILE A 5 -12.70 -15.68 -8.52
CA ILE A 5 -12.03 -14.49 -7.97
C ILE A 5 -12.48 -13.25 -8.73
N GLY A 6 -12.91 -12.23 -7.99
CA GLY A 6 -13.04 -10.88 -8.49
C GLY A 6 -11.84 -10.03 -8.06
N PHE A 7 -11.43 -9.06 -8.88
CA PHE A 7 -10.34 -8.14 -8.54
C PHE A 7 -10.72 -6.70 -8.87
N ILE A 8 -10.65 -5.80 -7.89
CA ILE A 8 -10.87 -4.36 -8.08
C ILE A 8 -9.57 -3.61 -7.85
N GLY A 9 -9.17 -2.80 -8.84
CA GLY A 9 -8.03 -1.88 -8.72
C GLY A 9 -6.76 -2.38 -9.40
N LEU A 10 -6.62 -2.10 -10.70
CA LEU A 10 -5.49 -2.54 -11.53
C LEU A 10 -4.41 -1.45 -11.65
N GLY A 11 -3.97 -0.91 -10.51
CA GLY A 11 -2.83 -0.01 -10.42
C GLY A 11 -1.49 -0.74 -10.54
N HIS A 12 -0.39 -0.10 -10.12
CA HIS A 12 0.96 -0.69 -10.17
C HIS A 12 1.08 -2.02 -9.42
N MET A 13 0.39 -2.16 -8.29
CA MET A 13 0.37 -3.42 -7.52
C MET A 13 -0.66 -4.40 -8.09
N GLY A 14 -1.91 -3.96 -8.22
CA GLY A 14 -3.02 -4.86 -8.53
C GLY A 14 -2.93 -5.55 -9.88
N ALA A 15 -2.35 -4.92 -10.91
CA ALA A 15 -2.18 -5.58 -12.22
C ALA A 15 -1.25 -6.82 -12.14
N GLY A 16 -0.16 -6.73 -11.36
CA GLY A 16 0.75 -7.86 -11.12
C GLY A 16 0.08 -8.97 -10.32
N MET A 17 -0.65 -8.60 -9.26
CA MET A 17 -1.40 -9.55 -8.43
C MET A 17 -2.46 -10.31 -9.23
N ALA A 18 -3.29 -9.59 -10.00
CA ALA A 18 -4.33 -10.18 -10.84
C ALA A 18 -3.74 -11.12 -11.90
N THR A 19 -2.60 -10.74 -12.52
CA THR A 19 -1.88 -11.60 -13.47
C THR A 19 -1.43 -12.90 -12.81
N ASN A 20 -0.92 -12.83 -11.59
CA ASN A 20 -0.46 -14.00 -10.85
C ASN A 20 -1.62 -14.92 -10.42
N ILE A 21 -2.74 -14.37 -9.98
CA ILE A 21 -3.99 -15.11 -9.74
C ILE A 21 -4.41 -15.89 -10.99
N LEU A 22 -4.44 -15.22 -12.16
CA LEU A 22 -4.81 -15.85 -13.43
C LEU A 22 -3.82 -16.95 -13.84
N LYS A 23 -2.51 -16.72 -13.74
CA LYS A 23 -1.46 -17.71 -14.05
C LYS A 23 -1.55 -18.97 -13.19
N LYS A 24 -2.04 -18.85 -11.95
CA LYS A 24 -2.29 -19.99 -11.05
C LYS A 24 -3.60 -20.72 -11.38
N GLY A 25 -4.30 -20.36 -12.45
CA GLY A 25 -5.49 -21.05 -12.97
C GLY A 25 -6.77 -20.75 -12.20
N TRP A 26 -6.84 -19.63 -11.48
CA TRP A 26 -8.07 -19.17 -10.85
C TRP A 26 -8.99 -18.51 -11.89
N PRO A 27 -10.29 -18.82 -11.93
CA PRO A 27 -11.26 -18.04 -12.70
C PRO A 27 -11.25 -16.59 -12.19
N LEU A 28 -10.99 -15.63 -13.07
CA LEU A 28 -10.79 -14.23 -12.69
C LEU A 28 -11.75 -13.31 -13.46
N ALA A 29 -12.44 -12.46 -12.71
CA ALA A 29 -13.12 -11.28 -13.23
C ALA A 29 -12.45 -10.02 -12.66
N VAL A 30 -12.33 -8.96 -13.47
CA VAL A 30 -11.64 -7.73 -13.07
C VAL A 30 -12.50 -6.50 -13.29
N LEU A 31 -12.25 -5.47 -12.47
CA LEU A 31 -12.86 -4.15 -12.58
C LEU A 31 -11.80 -3.07 -12.24
N ALA A 32 -11.66 -2.06 -13.10
CA ALA A 32 -10.81 -0.90 -12.80
C ALA A 32 -11.33 0.38 -13.47
N HIS A 33 -11.10 1.52 -12.81
CA HIS A 33 -11.53 2.83 -13.32
C HIS A 33 -10.55 3.48 -14.30
N ARG A 34 -9.23 3.31 -14.11
CA ARG A 34 -8.19 4.13 -14.77
C ARG A 34 -7.23 3.35 -15.68
N SER A 35 -7.34 2.02 -15.73
CA SER A 35 -6.31 1.16 -16.34
C SER A 35 -6.87 0.28 -17.46
N ARG A 36 -7.34 0.88 -18.55
CA ARG A 36 -7.90 0.16 -19.72
C ARG A 36 -6.90 -0.89 -20.25
N ASP A 37 -5.65 -0.48 -20.47
CA ASP A 37 -4.57 -1.37 -20.90
C ASP A 37 -4.38 -2.60 -20.00
N ALA A 38 -4.51 -2.45 -18.67
CA ALA A 38 -4.34 -3.55 -17.75
C ALA A 38 -5.50 -4.54 -17.83
N ILE A 39 -6.74 -4.03 -18.00
CA ILE A 39 -7.91 -4.88 -18.22
C ILE A 39 -7.74 -5.64 -19.54
N ASP A 40 -7.38 -4.97 -20.63
CA ASP A 40 -7.27 -5.58 -21.95
C ASP A 40 -6.23 -6.70 -21.98
N ARG A 41 -5.08 -6.50 -21.31
CA ARG A 41 -4.06 -7.55 -21.15
C ARG A 41 -4.56 -8.76 -20.35
N LEU A 42 -5.30 -8.53 -19.27
CA LEU A 42 -5.85 -9.61 -18.44
C LEU A 42 -6.96 -10.37 -19.17
N VAL A 43 -7.81 -9.66 -19.91
CA VAL A 43 -8.86 -10.26 -20.75
C VAL A 43 -8.24 -11.09 -21.87
N ALA A 44 -7.22 -10.57 -22.55
CA ALA A 44 -6.46 -11.33 -23.56
C ALA A 44 -5.78 -12.58 -22.97
N ALA A 45 -5.43 -12.55 -21.68
CA ALA A 45 -4.88 -13.69 -20.95
C ALA A 45 -5.93 -14.65 -20.36
N GLY A 46 -7.23 -14.37 -20.54
CA GLY A 46 -8.33 -15.26 -20.13
C GLY A 46 -9.15 -14.81 -18.93
N ALA A 47 -8.94 -13.60 -18.39
CA ALA A 47 -9.86 -13.01 -17.43
C ALA A 47 -11.14 -12.51 -18.11
N SER A 48 -12.17 -12.24 -17.31
CA SER A 48 -13.37 -11.52 -17.75
C SER A 48 -13.40 -10.11 -17.16
N GLU A 49 -14.08 -9.18 -17.83
CA GLU A 49 -14.33 -7.84 -17.30
C GLU A 49 -15.75 -7.75 -16.74
N ALA A 50 -15.89 -7.17 -15.55
CA ALA A 50 -17.19 -6.81 -14.97
C ALA A 50 -17.50 -5.32 -15.22
N LYS A 51 -18.78 -4.98 -15.35
CA LYS A 51 -19.23 -3.59 -15.60
C LYS A 51 -19.48 -2.80 -14.31
N SER A 52 -19.63 -3.48 -13.18
CA SER A 52 -19.81 -2.88 -11.87
C SER A 52 -19.26 -3.78 -10.76
N ALA A 53 -19.08 -3.23 -9.56
CA ALA A 53 -18.66 -4.02 -8.40
C ALA A 53 -19.75 -5.04 -8.01
N ARG A 54 -21.03 -4.68 -8.14
CA ARG A 54 -22.16 -5.61 -8.00
C ARG A 54 -22.04 -6.82 -8.93
N GLU A 55 -21.87 -6.59 -10.23
CA GLU A 55 -21.74 -7.69 -11.21
C GLU A 55 -20.53 -8.56 -10.90
N LEU A 56 -19.43 -7.94 -10.47
CA LEU A 56 -18.22 -8.65 -10.05
C LEU A 56 -18.51 -9.58 -8.86
N ALA A 57 -19.21 -9.08 -7.84
CA ALA A 57 -19.60 -9.87 -6.67
C ALA A 57 -20.58 -11.01 -7.00
N GLU A 58 -21.56 -10.77 -7.89
CA GLU A 58 -22.51 -11.81 -8.34
C GLU A 58 -21.80 -13.01 -8.97
N LYS A 59 -20.65 -12.78 -9.62
CA LYS A 59 -19.85 -13.81 -10.32
C LYS A 59 -18.69 -14.37 -9.51
N SER A 60 -18.46 -13.86 -8.30
CA SER A 60 -17.29 -14.22 -7.48
C SER A 60 -17.69 -14.86 -6.16
N ASP A 61 -16.75 -15.62 -5.59
CA ASP A 61 -16.82 -16.16 -4.23
C ASP A 61 -15.89 -15.36 -3.30
N ILE A 62 -14.76 -14.88 -3.84
CA ILE A 62 -13.78 -14.01 -3.18
C ILE A 62 -13.53 -12.79 -4.06
N VAL A 63 -13.50 -11.58 -3.50
CA VAL A 63 -13.07 -10.36 -4.20
C VAL A 63 -11.85 -9.76 -3.50
N VAL A 64 -10.78 -9.52 -4.27
CA VAL A 64 -9.58 -8.81 -3.82
C VAL A 64 -9.69 -7.33 -4.20
N LEU A 65 -9.46 -6.44 -3.23
CA LEU A 65 -9.38 -5.00 -3.44
C LEU A 65 -7.93 -4.53 -3.37
N CYS A 66 -7.50 -3.73 -4.34
CA CYS A 66 -6.21 -3.03 -4.31
C CYS A 66 -6.42 -1.60 -4.81
N VAL A 67 -6.98 -0.76 -3.94
CA VAL A 67 -7.35 0.63 -4.24
C VAL A 67 -6.59 1.61 -3.33
N THR A 68 -6.83 2.92 -3.50
CA THR A 68 -6.01 3.97 -2.88
C THR A 68 -6.09 4.00 -1.35
N GLY A 69 -7.27 3.75 -0.76
CA GLY A 69 -7.47 3.74 0.68
C GLY A 69 -8.94 3.62 1.07
N SER A 70 -9.25 3.86 2.35
CA SER A 70 -10.57 3.62 2.93
C SER A 70 -11.75 4.21 2.14
N PRO A 71 -11.71 5.45 1.62
CA PRO A 71 -12.85 5.99 0.88
C PRO A 71 -13.20 5.19 -0.37
N GLN A 72 -12.18 4.70 -1.10
CA GLN A 72 -12.38 3.88 -2.29
C GLN A 72 -12.83 2.46 -1.92
N VAL A 73 -12.35 1.92 -0.80
CA VAL A 73 -12.81 0.63 -0.27
C VAL A 73 -14.28 0.71 0.13
N GLU A 74 -14.67 1.71 0.90
CA GLU A 74 -16.07 1.96 1.29
C GLU A 74 -16.98 2.13 0.07
N GLN A 75 -16.54 2.92 -0.93
CA GLN A 75 -17.30 3.09 -2.17
C GLN A 75 -17.44 1.78 -2.95
N ALA A 76 -16.37 0.98 -3.05
CA ALA A 76 -16.41 -0.30 -3.75
C ALA A 76 -17.33 -1.31 -3.05
N ILE A 77 -17.42 -1.28 -1.73
CA ILE A 77 -18.23 -2.21 -0.93
C ILE A 77 -19.69 -1.75 -0.84
N ASN A 78 -19.92 -0.52 -0.39
CA ASN A 78 -21.22 0.02 0.03
C ASN A 78 -21.82 1.06 -0.92
N GLY A 79 -21.15 1.38 -2.04
CA GLY A 79 -21.72 2.24 -3.07
C GLY A 79 -23.03 1.65 -3.67
N PRO A 80 -23.79 2.44 -4.45
CA PRO A 80 -25.07 2.00 -5.01
C PRO A 80 -24.99 0.68 -5.80
N ASP A 81 -23.92 0.50 -6.57
CA ASP A 81 -23.56 -0.75 -7.27
C ASP A 81 -22.32 -1.42 -6.65
N GLY A 82 -22.15 -1.27 -5.33
CA GLY A 82 -21.04 -1.84 -4.57
C GLY A 82 -21.15 -3.35 -4.41
N LEU A 83 -20.05 -3.99 -4.00
CA LEU A 83 -19.96 -5.44 -3.79
C LEU A 83 -21.09 -5.99 -2.94
N ALA A 84 -21.44 -5.28 -1.87
CA ALA A 84 -22.43 -5.76 -0.92
C ALA A 84 -23.87 -5.72 -1.46
N SER A 85 -24.13 -4.96 -2.53
CA SER A 85 -25.43 -4.90 -3.20
C SER A 85 -25.80 -6.19 -3.96
N ALA A 86 -24.84 -7.09 -4.20
CA ALA A 86 -25.08 -8.39 -4.82
C ALA A 86 -25.95 -9.33 -3.96
N GLY A 87 -26.06 -9.09 -2.65
CA GLY A 87 -26.98 -9.81 -1.77
C GLY A 87 -26.69 -11.31 -1.60
N LYS A 88 -25.44 -11.73 -1.81
CA LYS A 88 -24.99 -13.12 -1.63
C LYS A 88 -23.78 -13.21 -0.69
N PRO A 89 -23.50 -14.39 -0.11
CA PRO A 89 -22.28 -14.61 0.64
C PRO A 89 -21.04 -14.32 -0.21
N LEU A 90 -20.08 -13.61 0.36
CA LEU A 90 -18.86 -13.18 -0.32
C LEU A 90 -17.72 -13.03 0.70
N MET A 91 -16.49 -13.34 0.31
CA MET A 91 -15.31 -12.88 1.06
C MET A 91 -14.64 -11.72 0.33
N ILE A 92 -14.28 -10.68 1.06
CA ILE A 92 -13.57 -9.52 0.57
C ILE A 92 -12.21 -9.48 1.25
N ILE A 93 -11.15 -9.42 0.43
CA ILE A 93 -9.76 -9.28 0.87
C ILE A 93 -9.31 -7.87 0.52
N ASP A 94 -9.22 -6.98 1.51
CA ASP A 94 -8.71 -5.63 1.30
C ASP A 94 -7.17 -5.60 1.37
N CYS A 95 -6.52 -5.55 0.20
CA CYS A 95 -5.07 -5.39 0.08
C CYS A 95 -4.64 -3.92 -0.05
N SER A 96 -5.57 -2.98 0.12
CA SER A 96 -5.27 -1.55 0.14
C SER A 96 -4.51 -1.17 1.42
N THR A 97 -3.95 0.03 1.46
CA THR A 97 -3.55 0.62 2.76
C THR A 97 -4.70 1.49 3.26
N SER A 98 -5.48 0.94 4.19
CA SER A 98 -6.69 1.55 4.74
C SER A 98 -6.53 1.93 6.22
N ASP A 99 -7.39 2.83 6.70
CA ASP A 99 -7.56 3.13 8.12
C ASP A 99 -8.14 1.90 8.85
N PRO A 100 -7.42 1.33 9.85
CA PRO A 100 -7.88 0.19 10.63
C PRO A 100 -9.27 0.38 11.25
N ALA A 101 -9.60 1.60 11.69
CA ALA A 101 -10.88 1.89 12.32
C ALA A 101 -12.05 1.68 11.34
N VAL A 102 -11.84 2.00 10.06
CA VAL A 102 -12.85 1.76 9.01
C VAL A 102 -13.04 0.26 8.80
N THR A 103 -11.95 -0.52 8.69
CA THR A 103 -12.04 -1.98 8.51
C THR A 103 -12.75 -2.65 9.69
N VAL A 104 -12.36 -2.32 10.92
CA VAL A 104 -12.95 -2.88 12.15
C VAL A 104 -14.43 -2.52 12.28
N ARG A 105 -14.84 -1.33 11.82
CA ARG A 105 -16.25 -0.93 11.78
C ARG A 105 -17.04 -1.71 10.70
N LEU A 106 -16.48 -1.84 9.50
CA LEU A 106 -17.16 -2.47 8.36
C LEU A 106 -17.36 -3.98 8.53
N ALA A 107 -16.38 -4.69 9.07
CA ALA A 107 -16.42 -6.15 9.17
C ALA A 107 -17.70 -6.71 9.84
N PRO A 108 -18.12 -6.25 11.04
CA PRO A 108 -19.36 -6.73 11.65
C PRO A 108 -20.64 -6.28 10.93
N GLU A 109 -20.63 -5.14 10.24
CA GLU A 109 -21.75 -4.68 9.42
C GLU A 109 -21.95 -5.57 8.19
N LEU A 110 -20.86 -5.98 7.57
CA LEU A 110 -20.85 -6.89 6.42
C LEU A 110 -21.18 -8.34 6.82
N ALA A 111 -20.74 -8.78 7.99
CA ALA A 111 -21.04 -10.11 8.49
C ALA A 111 -22.56 -10.35 8.62
N LYS A 112 -23.35 -9.33 9.01
CA LYS A 112 -24.83 -9.38 9.05
C LYS A 112 -25.47 -9.66 7.68
N ARG A 113 -24.73 -9.45 6.59
CA ARG A 113 -25.15 -9.66 5.20
C ARG A 113 -24.51 -10.93 4.59
N GLY A 114 -23.85 -11.75 5.41
CA GLY A 114 -23.13 -12.94 4.97
C GLY A 114 -21.80 -12.64 4.26
N ILE A 115 -21.27 -11.42 4.42
CA ILE A 115 -20.02 -10.98 3.78
C ILE A 115 -18.90 -10.97 4.81
N ILE A 116 -17.81 -11.69 4.51
CA ILE A 116 -16.59 -11.69 5.29
C ILE A 116 -15.68 -10.57 4.74
N LEU A 117 -15.12 -9.76 5.63
CA LEU A 117 -14.09 -8.77 5.27
C LEU A 117 -12.83 -9.08 6.07
N ILE A 118 -11.72 -9.31 5.37
CA ILE A 118 -10.38 -9.39 5.95
C ILE A 118 -9.49 -8.30 5.36
N ASP A 119 -8.53 -7.83 6.13
CA ASP A 119 -7.47 -6.93 5.68
C ASP A 119 -6.18 -7.71 5.42
N ALA A 120 -5.59 -7.47 4.25
CA ALA A 120 -4.39 -8.13 3.79
C ALA A 120 -3.44 -7.15 3.07
N PRO A 121 -3.06 -6.00 3.69
CA PRO A 121 -2.18 -5.02 3.05
C PRO A 121 -0.82 -5.59 2.67
N LEU A 122 -0.20 -4.93 1.71
CA LEU A 122 1.00 -5.41 1.02
C LEU A 122 2.27 -4.75 1.55
N GLY A 123 3.35 -5.53 1.64
CA GLY A 123 4.73 -5.09 1.69
C GLY A 123 5.42 -5.20 0.33
N ARG A 124 6.67 -4.73 0.26
CA ARG A 124 7.52 -4.72 -0.95
C ARG A 124 6.99 -3.77 -2.05
N THR A 125 7.34 -4.01 -3.31
CA THR A 125 7.16 -3.05 -4.41
C THR A 125 6.37 -3.64 -5.60
N PRO A 126 6.03 -2.83 -6.62
CA PRO A 126 5.40 -3.34 -7.84
C PRO A 126 6.20 -4.43 -8.56
N LYS A 127 7.53 -4.49 -8.37
CA LYS A 127 8.36 -5.57 -8.90
C LYS A 127 7.93 -6.92 -8.33
N GLU A 128 7.84 -7.02 -7.01
CA GLU A 128 7.44 -8.26 -6.34
C GLU A 128 5.96 -8.60 -6.58
N ALA A 129 5.12 -7.61 -6.86
CA ALA A 129 3.74 -7.85 -7.30
C ALA A 129 3.66 -8.58 -8.64
N VAL A 130 4.57 -8.28 -9.58
CA VAL A 130 4.68 -8.98 -10.87
C VAL A 130 5.29 -10.37 -10.67
N GLU A 131 6.29 -10.50 -9.81
CA GLU A 131 6.98 -11.76 -9.53
C GLU A 131 6.15 -12.72 -8.66
N GLY A 132 5.09 -12.25 -8.00
CA GLY A 132 4.26 -13.05 -7.12
C GLY A 132 4.94 -13.34 -5.78
N THR A 133 5.78 -12.43 -5.31
CA THR A 133 6.62 -12.60 -4.13
C THR A 133 6.32 -11.55 -3.05
N LEU A 134 5.12 -10.96 -3.04
CA LEU A 134 4.74 -9.96 -2.05
C LEU A 134 4.77 -10.53 -0.62
N ASP A 135 5.05 -9.65 0.34
CA ASP A 135 4.75 -9.94 1.75
C ASP A 135 3.33 -9.44 2.03
N VAL A 136 2.48 -10.29 2.60
CA VAL A 136 1.08 -9.94 2.92
C VAL A 136 0.87 -10.06 4.42
N MET A 137 0.38 -8.99 5.05
CA MET A 137 0.07 -8.93 6.47
C MET A 137 -1.44 -9.08 6.63
N VAL A 138 -1.93 -10.18 7.23
CA VAL A 138 -3.35 -10.53 7.23
C VAL A 138 -3.95 -10.40 8.62
N GLY A 139 -4.96 -9.53 8.75
CA GLY A 139 -5.89 -9.49 9.87
C GLY A 139 -7.15 -10.29 9.55
N ALA A 140 -7.34 -11.42 10.23
CA ALA A 140 -8.45 -12.34 10.02
C ALA A 140 -8.57 -13.31 11.20
N SER A 141 -9.69 -14.01 11.36
CA SER A 141 -9.69 -15.25 12.14
C SER A 141 -8.89 -16.36 11.45
N ASP A 142 -8.54 -17.43 12.17
CA ASP A 142 -7.80 -18.58 11.62
C ASP A 142 -8.56 -19.23 10.45
N ASP A 143 -9.87 -19.42 10.58
CA ASP A 143 -10.71 -20.03 9.53
C ASP A 143 -10.82 -19.16 8.27
N GLU A 144 -10.96 -17.84 8.45
CA GLU A 144 -11.00 -16.89 7.34
C GLU A 144 -9.67 -16.83 6.61
N LEU A 145 -8.55 -16.84 7.36
CA LEU A 145 -7.21 -16.90 6.78
C LEU A 145 -7.01 -18.21 6.02
N GLU A 146 -7.42 -19.35 6.57
CA GLU A 146 -7.24 -20.63 5.90
C GLU A 146 -8.00 -20.71 4.58
N ARG A 147 -9.22 -20.16 4.53
CA ARG A 147 -9.97 -20.02 3.27
C ARG A 147 -9.30 -19.05 2.29
N ALA A 148 -8.76 -17.93 2.75
CA ALA A 148 -8.14 -16.92 1.89
C ALA A 148 -6.74 -17.33 1.39
N ARG A 149 -6.02 -18.16 2.14
CA ARG A 149 -4.61 -18.51 1.92
C ARG A 149 -4.29 -18.97 0.49
N PRO A 150 -5.07 -19.87 -0.15
CA PRO A 150 -4.77 -20.30 -1.51
C PRO A 150 -4.79 -19.18 -2.56
N VAL A 151 -5.60 -18.12 -2.35
CA VAL A 151 -5.66 -16.95 -3.22
C VAL A 151 -4.51 -15.99 -2.91
N LEU A 152 -4.21 -15.77 -1.63
CA LEU A 152 -3.08 -14.93 -1.20
C LEU A 152 -1.75 -15.48 -1.73
N GLU A 153 -1.51 -16.78 -1.61
CA GLU A 153 -0.31 -17.47 -2.11
C GLU A 153 -0.20 -17.46 -3.64
N ALA A 154 -1.24 -17.03 -4.36
CA ALA A 154 -1.11 -16.82 -5.80
C ALA A 154 -0.18 -15.65 -6.12
N PHE A 155 -0.13 -14.62 -5.28
CA PHE A 155 0.66 -13.39 -5.48
C PHE A 155 1.63 -13.07 -4.33
N ALA A 156 1.58 -13.83 -3.24
CA ALA A 156 2.42 -13.65 -2.06
C ALA A 156 3.55 -14.69 -2.00
N GLY A 157 4.76 -14.23 -1.69
CA GLY A 157 5.86 -15.10 -1.29
C GLY A 157 5.84 -15.40 0.22
N ARG A 158 5.16 -14.56 1.00
CA ARG A 158 5.01 -14.73 2.45
C ARG A 158 3.68 -14.17 2.92
N VAL A 159 2.96 -14.95 3.72
CA VAL A 159 1.70 -14.56 4.37
C VAL A 159 1.92 -14.56 5.88
N ILE A 160 1.78 -13.40 6.53
CA ILE A 160 1.95 -13.20 7.96
C ILE A 160 0.59 -12.94 8.58
N HIS A 161 0.14 -13.81 9.47
CA HIS A 161 -1.08 -13.59 10.25
C HIS A 161 -0.78 -12.64 11.40
N THR A 162 -1.47 -11.50 11.45
CA THR A 162 -1.23 -10.43 12.44
C THR A 162 -2.24 -10.44 13.58
N GLY A 163 -3.19 -11.37 13.56
CA GLY A 163 -4.30 -11.46 14.52
C GLY A 163 -5.65 -11.18 13.86
N PRO A 164 -6.65 -10.69 14.61
CA PRO A 164 -8.01 -10.47 14.08
C PRO A 164 -8.06 -9.37 13.01
N VAL A 165 -9.22 -9.24 12.36
CA VAL A 165 -9.50 -8.18 11.38
C VAL A 165 -9.14 -6.79 11.93
N GLY A 166 -8.49 -5.98 11.10
CA GLY A 166 -7.91 -4.67 11.38
C GLY A 166 -6.42 -4.70 11.76
N THR A 167 -5.88 -5.84 12.20
CA THR A 167 -4.48 -5.92 12.63
C THR A 167 -3.47 -5.86 11.49
N GLY A 168 -3.84 -6.31 10.28
CA GLY A 168 -3.00 -6.24 9.10
C GLY A 168 -2.79 -4.79 8.68
N HIS A 169 -3.87 -4.02 8.57
CA HIS A 169 -3.83 -2.56 8.33
C HIS A 169 -3.06 -1.84 9.44
N THR A 170 -3.27 -2.21 10.71
CA THR A 170 -2.53 -1.61 11.83
C THR A 170 -1.02 -1.85 11.67
N MET A 171 -0.61 -3.09 11.42
CA MET A 171 0.80 -3.43 11.21
C MET A 171 1.38 -2.71 9.99
N LYS A 172 0.61 -2.60 8.90
CA LYS A 172 1.03 -1.83 7.72
C LYS A 172 1.29 -0.36 8.05
N LEU A 173 0.41 0.29 8.81
CA LEU A 173 0.61 1.68 9.23
C LEU A 173 1.83 1.85 10.13
N LEU A 174 2.08 0.90 11.04
CA LEU A 174 3.29 0.90 11.87
C LEU A 174 4.56 0.75 11.01
N ASN A 175 4.55 -0.14 10.01
CA ASN A 175 5.65 -0.30 9.08
C ASN A 175 5.90 0.97 8.24
N ASN A 176 4.83 1.61 7.77
CA ASN A 176 4.94 2.85 7.02
C ASN A 176 5.34 4.04 7.90
N PHE A 177 4.95 4.07 9.18
CA PHE A 177 5.44 5.06 10.13
C PHE A 177 6.97 5.02 10.24
N LEU A 178 7.54 3.83 10.41
CA LEU A 178 9.01 3.66 10.46
C LEU A 178 9.65 4.11 9.15
N SER A 179 9.10 3.72 8.01
CA SER A 179 9.64 4.05 6.69
C SER A 179 9.59 5.55 6.39
N MET A 180 8.44 6.20 6.62
CA MET A 180 8.28 7.66 6.42
C MET A 180 9.09 8.44 7.46
N GLY A 181 9.23 7.90 8.68
CA GLY A 181 10.12 8.43 9.71
C GLY A 181 11.57 8.44 9.27
N TYR A 182 12.06 7.34 8.68
CA TYR A 182 13.40 7.29 8.09
C TYR A 182 13.55 8.30 6.96
N ALA A 183 12.59 8.39 6.04
CA ALA A 183 12.65 9.38 4.95
C ALA A 183 12.76 10.82 5.48
N ALA A 184 11.93 11.21 6.44
CA ALA A 184 11.98 12.54 7.03
C ALA A 184 13.31 12.78 7.76
N LEU A 185 13.75 11.82 8.58
CA LEU A 185 15.01 11.90 9.32
C LEU A 185 16.23 12.00 8.40
N TYR A 186 16.29 11.19 7.35
CA TYR A 186 17.37 11.23 6.36
C TYR A 186 17.38 12.56 5.61
N SER A 187 16.21 13.09 5.27
CA SER A 187 16.08 14.38 4.58
C SER A 187 16.65 15.52 5.42
N GLU A 188 16.33 15.58 6.73
CA GLU A 188 16.90 16.56 7.65
C GLU A 188 18.41 16.36 7.86
N ALA A 189 18.85 15.11 8.04
CA ALA A 189 20.26 14.79 8.23
C ALA A 189 21.11 15.15 7.01
N LEU A 190 20.59 14.94 5.79
CA LEU A 190 21.25 15.34 4.53
C LEU A 190 21.37 16.86 4.43
N ALA A 191 20.31 17.61 4.75
CA ALA A 191 20.36 19.07 4.74
C ALA A 191 21.37 19.63 5.76
N LEU A 192 21.43 19.04 6.96
CA LEU A 192 22.44 19.38 7.98
C LEU A 192 23.86 19.04 7.51
N GLY A 193 24.05 17.85 6.95
CA GLY A 193 25.33 17.40 6.39
C GLY A 193 25.83 18.33 5.29
N ALA A 194 24.96 18.74 4.37
CA ALA A 194 25.28 19.69 3.30
C ALA A 194 25.74 21.05 3.85
N LYS A 195 25.07 21.60 4.88
CA LYS A 195 25.53 22.83 5.56
C LYS A 195 26.89 22.68 6.23
N ALA A 196 27.23 21.47 6.67
CA ALA A 196 28.53 21.15 7.25
C ALA A 196 29.61 20.83 6.19
N GLY A 197 29.30 20.89 4.89
CA GLY A 197 30.21 20.60 3.79
C GLY A 197 30.35 19.11 3.44
N LEU A 198 29.43 18.27 3.92
CA LEU A 198 29.38 16.86 3.54
C LEU A 198 28.55 16.67 2.27
N THR A 199 29.07 15.87 1.36
CA THR A 199 28.35 15.48 0.13
C THR A 199 27.49 14.24 0.42
N PRO A 200 26.38 14.02 -0.31
CA PRO A 200 25.59 12.80 -0.17
C PRO A 200 26.40 11.51 -0.40
N LYS A 201 27.43 11.55 -1.26
CA LYS A 201 28.35 10.41 -1.47
C LYS A 201 29.18 10.10 -0.23
N VAL A 202 29.70 11.13 0.44
CA VAL A 202 30.44 10.95 1.71
C VAL A 202 29.49 10.41 2.78
N PHE A 203 28.28 10.98 2.90
CA PHE A 203 27.26 10.48 3.81
C PHE A 203 26.97 8.99 3.57
N ASP A 204 26.76 8.60 2.30
CA ASP A 204 26.46 7.22 1.93
C ASP A 204 27.61 6.26 2.22
N SER A 205 28.86 6.68 2.00
CA SER A 205 30.05 5.87 2.25
C SER A 205 30.24 5.46 3.72
N VAL A 206 29.65 6.20 4.66
CA VAL A 206 29.71 5.90 6.10
C VAL A 206 28.59 4.96 6.53
N ILE A 207 27.38 5.13 5.96
CA ILE A 207 26.20 4.38 6.40
C ILE A 207 26.07 3.04 5.67
N ARG A 208 26.32 3.03 4.35
CA ARG A 208 26.21 1.83 3.51
C ARG A 208 27.22 0.78 3.93
N GLY A 209 26.78 -0.48 4.03
CA GLY A 209 27.56 -1.59 4.57
C GLY A 209 27.70 -1.59 6.10
N GLY A 210 27.24 -0.53 6.79
CA GLY A 210 27.23 -0.43 8.24
C GLY A 210 25.94 -0.95 8.88
N ARG A 211 25.83 -0.79 10.21
CA ARG A 211 24.66 -1.25 11.00
C ARG A 211 23.35 -0.55 10.62
N MET A 212 23.44 0.64 10.05
CA MET A 212 22.29 1.45 9.62
C MET A 212 21.87 1.17 8.18
N ASP A 213 22.61 0.32 7.46
CA ASP A 213 22.27 -0.08 6.10
C ASP A 213 21.09 -1.06 6.10
N CYS A 214 19.99 -0.67 5.47
CA CYS A 214 18.81 -1.51 5.31
C CYS A 214 18.19 -1.25 3.93
N GLY A 215 17.30 -2.15 3.47
CA GLY A 215 16.70 -2.04 2.14
C GLY A 215 16.01 -0.70 1.88
N PHE A 216 15.36 -0.10 2.90
CA PHE A 216 14.77 1.23 2.76
C PHE A 216 15.84 2.31 2.52
N TYR A 217 16.89 2.33 3.35
CA TYR A 217 18.03 3.23 3.18
C TYR A 217 18.64 3.10 1.78
N GLN A 218 18.88 1.87 1.30
CA GLN A 218 19.50 1.64 -0.01
C GLN A 218 18.66 2.21 -1.16
N THR A 219 17.34 2.00 -1.14
CA THR A 219 16.45 2.56 -2.19
C THR A 219 16.29 4.07 -2.09
N PHE A 220 16.27 4.63 -0.88
CA PHE A 220 16.22 6.08 -0.66
C PHE A 220 17.50 6.75 -1.18
N PHE A 221 18.67 6.20 -0.83
CA PHE A 221 19.96 6.76 -1.22
C PHE A 221 20.35 6.49 -2.67
N ASP A 222 19.77 5.50 -3.34
CA ASP A 222 19.93 5.36 -4.79
C ASP A 222 19.34 6.56 -5.54
N TYR A 223 18.25 7.15 -5.04
CA TYR A 223 17.79 8.46 -5.52
C TYR A 223 18.77 9.57 -5.12
N VAL A 224 19.12 9.69 -3.85
CA VAL A 224 19.93 10.82 -3.37
C VAL A 224 21.30 10.87 -4.06
N VAL A 225 21.96 9.73 -4.28
CA VAL A 225 23.32 9.66 -4.84
C VAL A 225 23.32 9.51 -6.36
N ASN A 226 22.46 8.63 -6.91
CA ASN A 226 22.48 8.30 -8.33
C ASN A 226 21.35 8.98 -9.12
N ARG A 227 20.49 9.76 -8.45
CA ARG A 227 19.31 10.42 -9.03
C ARG A 227 18.42 9.45 -9.80
N ASN A 228 18.30 8.22 -9.32
CA ASN A 228 17.36 7.25 -9.85
C ASN A 228 15.95 7.56 -9.31
N PRO A 229 15.04 8.19 -10.10
CA PRO A 229 13.71 8.55 -9.60
C PRO A 229 12.85 7.31 -9.35
N ASN A 230 13.21 6.15 -9.92
CA ASN A 230 12.40 4.94 -9.85
C ASN A 230 12.85 3.97 -8.76
N ALA A 231 13.88 4.30 -7.97
CA ALA A 231 14.41 3.43 -6.92
C ALA A 231 13.36 3.10 -5.84
N HIS A 232 12.47 4.04 -5.55
CA HIS A 232 11.41 3.87 -4.55
C HIS A 232 10.10 4.53 -5.02
N ARG A 233 9.28 3.78 -5.78
CA ARG A 233 8.04 4.29 -6.40
C ARG A 233 6.87 4.35 -5.42
N PHE A 234 6.95 5.25 -4.44
CA PHE A 234 5.88 5.53 -3.49
C PHE A 234 5.66 7.04 -3.42
N ALA A 235 4.46 7.52 -3.74
CA ALA A 235 4.20 8.96 -3.86
C ALA A 235 4.17 9.66 -2.48
N LEU A 236 4.63 10.91 -2.41
CA LEU A 236 4.59 11.72 -1.19
C LEU A 236 3.15 11.89 -0.67
N SER A 237 2.18 12.03 -1.56
CA SER A 237 0.75 12.07 -1.21
C SER A 237 0.26 10.77 -0.55
N ASN A 238 0.78 9.60 -0.96
CA ASN A 238 0.48 8.33 -0.30
C ASN A 238 1.14 8.26 1.08
N GLY A 239 2.39 8.72 1.20
CA GLY A 239 3.07 8.85 2.49
C GLY A 239 2.29 9.73 3.46
N LEU A 240 1.81 10.89 3.01
CA LEU A 240 0.95 11.78 3.80
C LEU A 240 -0.36 11.11 4.21
N LYS A 241 -1.02 10.40 3.29
CA LYS A 241 -2.25 9.64 3.57
C LYS A 241 -2.01 8.63 4.70
N ASP A 242 -0.96 7.83 4.60
CA ASP A 242 -0.67 6.79 5.59
C ASP A 242 -0.30 7.38 6.96
N MET A 243 0.47 8.47 6.98
CA MET A 243 0.78 9.20 8.22
C MET A 243 -0.46 9.88 8.83
N THR A 244 -1.44 10.23 8.00
CA THR A 244 -2.74 10.73 8.46
C THR A 244 -3.55 9.63 9.12
N TYR A 245 -3.62 8.42 8.52
CA TYR A 245 -4.26 7.26 9.15
C TYR A 245 -3.56 6.85 10.45
N LEU A 246 -2.23 6.86 10.49
CA LEU A 246 -1.48 6.62 11.72
C LEU A 246 -1.86 7.62 12.82
N SER A 247 -1.99 8.91 12.47
CA SER A 247 -2.40 9.94 13.42
C SER A 247 -3.81 9.69 13.96
N SER A 248 -4.75 9.31 13.09
CA SER A 248 -6.11 8.92 13.50
C SER A 248 -6.09 7.72 14.44
N PHE A 249 -5.27 6.71 14.16
CA PHE A 249 -5.09 5.53 15.00
C PHE A 249 -4.49 5.87 16.38
N ALA A 250 -3.47 6.72 16.43
CA ALA A 250 -2.88 7.17 17.69
C ALA A 250 -3.90 7.93 18.56
N ASN A 251 -4.70 8.81 17.93
CA ASN A 251 -5.76 9.53 18.63
C ASN A 251 -6.85 8.59 19.16
N ALA A 252 -7.30 7.62 18.36
CA ALA A 252 -8.32 6.66 18.75
C ALA A 252 -7.87 5.75 19.90
N THR A 253 -6.56 5.49 20.02
CA THR A 253 -5.97 4.68 21.10
C THR A 253 -5.53 5.50 22.31
N GLY A 254 -5.64 6.83 22.26
CA GLY A 254 -5.18 7.72 23.33
C GLY A 254 -3.66 7.76 23.50
N LEU A 255 -2.89 7.35 22.50
CA LEU A 255 -1.43 7.31 22.56
C LEU A 255 -0.81 8.63 22.09
N ALA A 256 0.17 9.12 22.84
CA ALA A 256 1.01 10.22 22.40
C ALA A 256 1.90 9.76 21.23
N ASN A 257 1.80 10.45 20.08
CA ASN A 257 2.59 10.15 18.88
C ASN A 257 3.30 11.41 18.32
N PRO A 258 4.20 12.04 19.09
CA PRO A 258 4.83 13.30 18.70
C PRO A 258 5.70 13.19 17.44
N LEU A 259 6.48 12.09 17.31
CA LEU A 259 7.28 11.85 16.11
C LEU A 259 6.41 11.65 14.88
N GLY A 260 5.29 10.93 14.99
CA GLY A 260 4.40 10.77 13.84
C GLY A 260 3.77 12.09 13.39
N ALA A 261 3.48 13.01 14.32
CA ALA A 261 3.05 14.37 13.96
C ALA A 261 4.12 15.15 13.19
N ALA A 262 5.39 15.11 13.63
CA ALA A 262 6.50 15.76 12.95
C ALA A 262 6.74 15.16 11.54
N VAL A 263 6.76 13.83 11.44
CA VAL A 263 6.89 13.11 10.17
C VAL A 263 5.75 13.50 9.24
N ARG A 264 4.49 13.41 9.68
CA ARG A 264 3.32 13.79 8.86
C ARG A 264 3.45 15.21 8.32
N ASN A 265 3.87 16.17 9.15
CA ASN A 265 4.00 17.56 8.75
C ASN A 265 5.08 17.79 7.69
N SER A 266 6.16 16.99 7.68
CA SER A 266 7.19 17.03 6.64
C SER A 266 6.60 16.69 5.27
N PHE A 267 5.80 15.62 5.18
CA PHE A 267 5.11 15.26 3.95
C PHE A 267 3.99 16.26 3.60
N ALA A 268 3.27 16.78 4.59
CA ALA A 268 2.20 17.76 4.38
C ALA A 268 2.73 19.04 3.72
N ALA A 269 3.89 19.53 4.14
CA ALA A 269 4.53 20.70 3.55
C ALA A 269 4.89 20.48 2.08
N ALA A 270 5.50 19.35 1.74
CA ALA A 270 5.84 19.00 0.36
C ALA A 270 4.59 18.83 -0.52
N VAL A 271 3.56 18.15 -0.02
CA VAL A 271 2.31 17.96 -0.76
C VAL A 271 1.58 19.28 -1.00
N ALA A 272 1.50 20.14 0.02
CA ALA A 272 0.82 21.44 -0.08
C ALA A 272 1.47 22.41 -1.06
N THR A 273 2.74 22.20 -1.39
CA THR A 273 3.53 23.01 -2.32
C THR A 273 3.66 22.39 -3.72
N GLY A 274 2.92 21.31 -4.00
CA GLY A 274 2.79 20.74 -5.35
C GLY A 274 3.60 19.47 -5.61
N HIS A 275 4.39 18.99 -4.65
CA HIS A 275 5.26 17.81 -4.83
C HIS A 275 4.54 16.47 -4.59
N GLY A 276 3.22 16.47 -4.36
CA GLY A 276 2.50 15.27 -3.90
C GLY A 276 2.55 14.07 -4.85
N ALA A 277 2.76 14.28 -6.15
CA ALA A 277 2.89 13.22 -7.15
C ALA A 277 4.32 12.65 -7.25
N GLU A 278 5.30 13.34 -6.69
CA GLU A 278 6.69 12.87 -6.64
C GLU A 278 6.85 11.74 -5.63
N PHE A 279 7.97 11.03 -5.72
CA PHE A 279 8.23 9.88 -4.88
C PHE A 279 8.97 10.23 -3.58
N VAL A 280 8.77 9.43 -2.54
CA VAL A 280 9.28 9.68 -1.19
C VAL A 280 10.74 10.14 -1.11
N PRO A 281 11.70 9.61 -1.88
CA PRO A 281 13.08 10.10 -1.82
C PRO A 281 13.25 11.58 -2.17
N THR A 282 12.37 12.18 -2.98
CA THR A 282 12.43 13.62 -3.33
C THR A 282 12.14 14.53 -2.15
N LEU A 283 11.63 13.98 -1.03
CA LEU A 283 11.52 14.72 0.24
C LEU A 283 12.88 15.27 0.69
N SER A 284 13.99 14.57 0.37
CA SER A 284 15.34 15.03 0.69
C SER A 284 15.66 16.38 0.04
N ASP A 285 15.39 16.52 -1.25
CA ASP A 285 15.61 17.76 -1.98
C ASP A 285 14.64 18.86 -1.53
N PHE A 286 13.36 18.52 -1.26
CA PHE A 286 12.40 19.48 -0.71
C PHE A 286 12.87 20.10 0.61
N ILE A 287 13.31 19.26 1.56
CA ILE A 287 13.81 19.71 2.86
C ILE A 287 15.13 20.47 2.72
N ALA A 288 16.02 20.03 1.84
CA ALA A 288 17.26 20.73 1.52
C ALA A 288 16.97 22.16 1.00
N HIS A 289 16.14 22.29 -0.02
CA HIS A 289 15.78 23.58 -0.61
C HIS A 289 15.09 24.51 0.39
N ALA A 290 14.18 23.97 1.22
CA ALA A 290 13.53 24.74 2.29
C ALA A 290 14.53 25.32 3.32
N ASN A 291 15.72 24.72 3.43
CA ASN A 291 16.80 25.16 4.32
C ASN A 291 17.92 25.93 3.61
N GLY A 292 17.74 26.25 2.33
CA GLY A 292 18.70 27.00 1.51
C GLY A 292 19.95 26.21 1.12
N VAL A 293 19.83 24.87 1.01
CA VAL A 293 20.90 24.00 0.51
C VAL A 293 20.41 23.20 -0.70
N ASP A 294 21.35 22.82 -1.57
CA ASP A 294 21.11 22.01 -2.76
C ASP A 294 21.96 20.75 -2.67
N LEU A 295 21.34 19.58 -2.81
CA LEU A 295 22.01 18.28 -2.74
C LEU A 295 22.65 17.86 -4.08
N ASP A 296 22.32 18.53 -5.20
CA ASP A 296 22.93 18.28 -6.50
C ASP A 296 24.30 18.94 -6.67
N GLN A 297 24.61 19.96 -5.86
CA GLN A 297 25.82 20.77 -5.97
C GLN A 297 26.96 20.35 -5.03
N SER A 298 26.78 19.25 -4.28
CA SER A 298 27.71 18.75 -3.25
C SER A 298 28.30 17.39 -3.61
#